data_AF-A0A0W0GDT6-F1
#
_entry.id   AF-A0A0W0GDT6-F1
#
_cell.length_a   1.000
_cell.length_b   1.000
_cell.length_c   1.000
_cell.angle_alpha   90.00
_cell.angle_beta   90.00
_cell.angle_gamma   90.00
#
_symmetry.space_group_name_H-M   'P 1'
#
loop_
_entity.id
_entity.type
_entity.pdbx_description
1 polymer ?
#
loop_
_entity_poly.entity_id
_entity_poly.type
_entity_poly.pdbx_seq_one_letter_code
_entity_poly.pdbx_strand_id
1 'polypeptide(L)'
;MAESNPPRQPPVVPESASSPLKPITARSAFALEHPNRDDRLVQVEVSTRGKWFGPVSPTEFIETLLPEPAPIPRPDFDKAQWENASPSSDNVKMEKHMYPKFVEAATPFCPSYDVKATDHSYDNVSWPGEDKKNLIELDVSVYPKGITLDRKLDISRVEMFFEFSKDDSGFDDSGKRPFEKEAADSQKTRAQLATYASAIMATQFRTHVFCVEVTGHYARLIRFDREGAVVTSAFRYDTDTHLVDFLWRFNHATRENQGHDPSVKIPEPTDSNVEKARRVLNLAPQTVVWRFEVYDEANEQVLVFYGAISPLSMSLSPFGRCTRGLVVMDVHGNKVYLKDTWRIVRQGMVKEGDIYAKLHQSGVSHIPHVVAHGDASPGTSWQSTISLSLPSLVTTDEDSEYLRPFTHYFIVFREVGRPLVKFSTTWELVNSMKDAMAAHQEAYAKARILHRDISAGNILISEDARK
;
A
#
# COMPACT_ATOMS: atom_id res chain seq x y z
N MET A 1 47.85 23.48 22.57
CA MET A 1 47.59 22.53 21.48
C MET A 1 46.10 22.25 21.50
N ALA A 2 45.37 22.80 20.53
CA ALA A 2 43.91 22.67 20.45
C ALA A 2 43.61 21.52 19.49
N GLU A 3 42.90 20.50 19.99
CA GLU A 3 42.44 19.35 19.21
C GLU A 3 41.25 19.78 18.33
N SER A 4 41.39 19.57 17.02
CA SER A 4 40.37 19.83 16.02
C SER A 4 39.34 18.68 16.01
N ASN A 5 38.12 18.95 16.46
CA ASN A 5 36.98 18.06 16.20
C ASN A 5 36.63 18.06 14.70
N PRO A 6 36.28 16.91 14.11
CA PRO A 6 35.83 16.85 12.72
C PRO A 6 34.43 17.49 12.57
N PRO A 7 34.08 17.99 11.38
CA PRO A 7 32.81 18.68 11.18
C PRO A 7 31.64 17.70 11.32
N ARG A 8 30.69 18.03 12.20
CA ARG A 8 29.39 17.34 12.28
C ARG A 8 28.66 17.52 10.95
N GLN A 9 28.35 16.42 10.27
CA GLN A 9 27.41 16.45 9.16
C GLN A 9 26.05 16.97 9.67
N PRO A 10 25.37 17.85 8.93
CA PRO A 10 24.03 18.29 9.30
C PRO A 10 23.06 17.10 9.20
N PRO A 11 22.05 17.01 10.09
CA PRO A 11 21.04 15.98 10.01
C PRO A 11 20.30 16.10 8.67
N VAL A 12 20.23 14.99 7.93
CA VAL A 12 19.39 14.87 6.74
C VAL A 12 17.95 14.90 7.21
N VAL A 13 17.31 16.07 7.12
CA VAL A 13 15.87 16.22 7.36
C VAL A 13 15.14 15.64 6.15
N PRO A 14 14.34 14.57 6.28
CA PRO A 14 13.59 14.04 5.16
C PRO A 14 12.52 15.07 4.75
N GLU A 15 12.63 15.59 3.53
CA GLU A 15 11.63 16.48 2.93
C GLU A 15 10.26 15.79 2.90
N SER A 16 9.25 16.49 3.42
CA SER A 16 7.87 15.99 3.46
C SER A 16 7.25 16.08 2.07
N ALA A 17 7.39 15.04 1.26
CA ALA A 17 6.61 14.90 0.04
C ALA A 17 5.16 14.49 0.40
N SER A 18 4.27 15.45 0.59
CA SER A 18 2.82 15.20 0.52
C SER A 18 2.15 16.37 -0.15
N SER A 19 1.86 16.18 -1.43
CA SER A 19 1.13 17.14 -2.25
C SER A 19 -0.38 17.09 -1.92
N PRO A 20 -1.06 18.24 -1.72
CA PRO A 20 -2.49 18.25 -1.38
C PRO A 20 -3.40 17.76 -2.50
N LEU A 21 -3.07 17.97 -3.78
CA LEU A 21 -4.06 17.89 -4.86
C LEU A 21 -3.49 17.50 -6.25
N LYS A 22 -2.65 16.47 -6.36
CA LYS A 22 -2.22 15.97 -7.69
C LYS A 22 -3.11 14.83 -8.20
N PRO A 23 -3.58 14.89 -9.46
CA PRO A 23 -4.05 13.69 -10.18
C PRO A 23 -2.97 12.58 -10.33
N ILE A 24 -1.71 12.90 -10.00
CA ILE A 24 -0.51 12.05 -10.12
C ILE A 24 0.37 12.25 -8.87
N THR A 25 0.15 11.46 -7.82
CA THR A 25 0.93 11.52 -6.57
C THR A 25 2.08 10.51 -6.48
N ALA A 26 2.36 9.74 -7.54
CA ALA A 26 3.42 8.73 -7.54
C ALA A 26 4.86 9.26 -7.64
N ARG A 27 5.12 10.58 -7.59
CA ARG A 27 6.50 11.08 -7.56
C ARG A 27 7.01 11.15 -6.12
N SER A 28 7.35 9.97 -5.60
CA SER A 28 8.41 9.82 -4.61
C SER A 28 9.67 10.56 -5.10
N ALA A 29 10.49 11.13 -4.21
CA ALA A 29 11.81 11.67 -4.54
C ALA A 29 12.74 10.63 -5.19
N PHE A 30 12.32 9.37 -5.22
CA PHE A 30 12.97 8.22 -5.86
C PHE A 30 12.38 7.84 -7.23
N ALA A 31 11.51 8.66 -7.82
CA ALA A 31 11.01 8.48 -9.18
C ALA A 31 12.05 8.86 -10.27
N LEU A 32 13.33 8.54 -10.04
CA LEU A 32 14.29 8.43 -11.13
C LEU A 32 13.97 7.11 -11.84
N GLU A 33 13.33 7.24 -13.00
CA GLU A 33 12.99 6.17 -13.94
C GLU A 33 14.28 5.48 -14.40
N HIS A 34 14.75 4.48 -13.65
CA HIS A 34 15.87 3.65 -14.06
C HIS A 34 15.36 2.45 -14.87
N PRO A 35 15.85 2.25 -16.10
CA PRO A 35 15.27 1.28 -17.05
C PRO A 35 15.60 -0.19 -16.74
N ASN A 36 16.42 -0.49 -15.73
CA ASN A 36 16.87 -1.85 -15.42
C ASN A 36 16.24 -2.40 -14.12
N ARG A 37 15.78 -3.65 -14.15
CA ARG A 37 15.20 -4.40 -13.02
C ARG A 37 16.15 -4.44 -11.82
N ASP A 38 17.44 -4.69 -12.05
CA ASP A 38 18.41 -4.85 -10.96
C ASP A 38 18.64 -3.53 -10.20
N ASP A 39 18.80 -2.41 -10.90
CA ASP A 39 18.95 -1.09 -10.28
C ASP A 39 17.71 -0.71 -9.46
N ARG A 40 16.52 -1.10 -9.94
CA ARG A 40 15.27 -0.87 -9.21
C ARG A 40 15.17 -1.73 -7.96
N LEU A 41 15.57 -3.00 -8.02
CA LEU A 41 15.58 -3.86 -6.82
C LEU A 41 16.52 -3.30 -5.76
N VAL A 42 17.67 -2.74 -6.15
CA VAL A 42 18.57 -2.03 -5.23
C VAL A 42 17.86 -0.82 -4.58
N GLN A 43 17.14 -0.01 -5.34
CA GLN A 43 16.40 1.13 -4.78
C GLN A 43 15.28 0.70 -3.82
N VAL A 44 14.54 -0.36 -4.18
CA VAL A 44 13.49 -0.90 -3.32
C VAL A 44 14.11 -1.40 -2.03
N GLU A 45 15.20 -2.17 -2.09
CA GLU A 45 15.92 -2.68 -0.92
C GLU A 45 16.29 -1.55 0.04
N VAL A 46 16.99 -0.52 -0.47
CA VAL A 46 17.41 0.65 0.32
C VAL A 46 16.21 1.34 0.96
N SER A 47 15.08 1.41 0.26
CA SER A 47 13.85 2.03 0.78
C SER A 47 13.11 1.18 1.84
N THR A 48 13.38 -0.13 1.87
CA THR A 48 12.75 -1.10 2.78
C THR A 48 13.59 -1.41 4.01
N ARG A 49 14.87 -1.04 4.00
CA ARG A 49 15.78 -1.26 5.12
C ARG A 49 15.25 -0.64 6.42
N GLY A 50 15.31 -1.41 7.51
CA GLY A 50 14.77 -1.03 8.81
C GLY A 50 13.25 -1.12 8.94
N LYS A 51 12.54 -1.66 7.93
CA LYS A 51 11.07 -1.81 7.93
C LYS A 51 10.61 -3.26 7.92
N TRP A 52 11.49 -4.18 8.30
CA TRP A 52 11.18 -5.60 8.43
C TRP A 52 11.25 -5.97 9.92
N PHE A 53 10.07 -6.26 10.50
CA PHE A 53 9.90 -6.50 11.92
C PHE A 53 9.81 -8.00 12.18
N GLY A 54 10.71 -8.53 13.00
CA GLY A 54 10.74 -9.94 13.32
C GLY A 54 12.04 -10.35 14.00
N PRO A 55 12.24 -11.64 14.26
CA PRO A 55 11.27 -12.69 13.98
C PRO A 55 10.16 -12.72 15.03
N VAL A 56 8.91 -12.88 14.57
CA VAL A 56 7.74 -13.18 15.42
C VAL A 56 7.48 -14.70 15.40
N SER A 57 6.97 -15.29 16.47
CA SER A 57 6.56 -16.71 16.43
C SER A 57 5.46 -16.93 15.37
N PRO A 58 5.50 -17.99 14.53
CA PRO A 58 4.43 -18.29 13.60
C PRO A 58 3.07 -18.45 14.29
N THR A 59 3.04 -19.03 15.49
CA THR A 59 1.80 -19.20 16.27
C THR A 59 1.24 -17.84 16.68
N GLU A 60 2.06 -16.98 17.27
CA GLU A 60 1.66 -15.64 17.69
C GLU A 60 1.18 -14.80 16.50
N PHE A 61 1.89 -14.86 15.37
CA PHE A 61 1.51 -14.19 14.13
C PHE A 61 0.12 -14.62 13.66
N ILE A 62 -0.12 -15.93 13.56
CA ILE A 62 -1.39 -16.47 13.08
C ILE A 62 -2.52 -16.12 14.06
N GLU A 63 -2.35 -16.39 15.35
CA GLU A 63 -3.40 -16.17 16.35
C GLU A 63 -3.79 -14.70 16.49
N THR A 64 -2.83 -13.80 16.35
CA THR A 64 -3.08 -12.36 16.50
C THR A 64 -3.67 -11.74 15.23
N LEU A 65 -3.18 -12.12 14.05
CA LEU A 65 -3.53 -11.46 12.79
C LEU A 65 -4.67 -12.16 12.03
N LEU A 66 -4.82 -13.46 12.22
CA LEU A 66 -5.85 -14.30 11.62
C LEU A 66 -6.46 -15.17 12.72
N PRO A 67 -7.30 -14.60 13.61
CA PRO A 67 -7.93 -15.35 14.69
C PRO A 67 -8.77 -16.51 14.14
N GLU A 68 -8.96 -17.53 14.98
CA GLU A 68 -9.63 -18.75 14.57
C GLU A 68 -11.06 -18.46 14.08
N PRO A 69 -11.47 -18.99 12.91
CA PRO A 69 -12.84 -18.83 12.44
C PRO A 69 -13.81 -19.55 13.39
N ALA A 70 -15.12 -19.28 13.21
CA ALA A 70 -16.18 -20.13 13.78
C ALA A 70 -15.87 -21.62 13.52
N PRO A 71 -16.36 -22.59 14.32
CA PRO A 71 -15.84 -23.96 14.34
C PRO A 71 -16.09 -24.72 13.02
N ILE A 72 -15.22 -24.49 12.05
CA ILE A 72 -15.17 -25.14 10.74
C ILE A 72 -13.91 -26.02 10.77
N PRO A 73 -14.05 -27.36 10.74
CA PRO A 73 -12.91 -28.26 10.79
C PRO A 73 -11.96 -28.04 9.62
N ARG A 74 -10.68 -27.81 9.92
CA ARG A 74 -9.60 -27.80 8.92
C ARG A 74 -9.34 -29.24 8.43
N PRO A 75 -9.06 -29.45 7.13
CA PRO A 75 -8.54 -30.73 6.65
C PRO A 75 -7.30 -31.20 7.42
N ASP A 76 -7.10 -32.52 7.50
CA ASP A 76 -5.91 -33.09 8.13
C ASP A 76 -4.63 -32.71 7.38
N PHE A 77 -3.53 -32.59 8.12
CA PHE A 77 -2.22 -32.34 7.54
C PHE A 77 -1.64 -33.64 6.97
N ASP A 78 -1.57 -33.74 5.64
CA ASP A 78 -0.90 -34.86 4.96
C ASP A 78 0.60 -34.58 4.81
N LYS A 79 1.36 -35.07 5.79
CA LYS A 79 2.83 -34.93 5.80
C LYS A 79 3.50 -35.45 4.53
N ALA A 80 3.05 -36.58 3.98
CA ALA A 80 3.67 -37.17 2.80
C ALA A 80 3.45 -36.29 1.55
N GLN A 81 2.27 -35.68 1.44
CA GLN A 81 1.96 -34.74 0.38
C GLN A 81 2.84 -33.48 0.44
N TRP A 82 3.03 -32.91 1.63
CA TRP A 82 3.86 -31.72 1.83
C TRP A 82 5.36 -32.00 1.70
N GLU A 83 5.85 -33.15 2.18
CA GLU A 83 7.22 -33.61 1.93
C GLU A 83 7.49 -33.79 0.42
N ASN A 84 6.51 -34.32 -0.33
CA ASN A 84 6.60 -34.43 -1.79
C ASN A 84 6.65 -33.06 -2.49
N ALA A 85 6.08 -32.01 -1.89
CA ALA A 85 6.15 -30.64 -2.37
C ALA A 85 7.43 -29.88 -1.96
N SER A 86 8.38 -30.56 -1.33
CA SER A 86 9.63 -29.99 -0.80
C SER A 86 10.88 -30.47 -1.56
N PRO A 87 12.09 -29.93 -1.26
CA PRO A 87 13.34 -30.44 -1.81
C PRO A 87 13.64 -31.91 -1.49
N SER A 88 12.94 -32.54 -0.54
CA SER A 88 13.13 -33.95 -0.21
C SER A 88 12.58 -34.93 -1.26
N SER A 89 11.72 -34.48 -2.18
CA SER A 89 11.17 -35.38 -3.21
C SER A 89 12.21 -35.65 -4.32
N ASP A 90 12.41 -36.91 -4.68
CA ASP A 90 13.29 -37.34 -5.80
C ASP A 90 12.94 -36.68 -7.15
N ASN A 91 11.69 -36.23 -7.30
CA ASN A 91 11.19 -35.55 -8.50
C ASN A 91 11.47 -34.03 -8.50
N VAL A 92 11.95 -33.46 -7.39
CA VAL A 92 12.31 -32.05 -7.26
C VAL A 92 13.81 -31.91 -7.50
N LYS A 93 14.17 -31.53 -8.73
CA LYS A 93 15.55 -31.28 -9.15
C LYS A 93 15.89 -29.79 -9.25
N MET A 94 14.85 -28.96 -9.33
CA MET A 94 14.91 -27.51 -9.41
C MET A 94 13.71 -26.96 -8.66
N GLU A 95 13.86 -25.76 -8.12
CA GLU A 95 12.83 -25.05 -7.34
C GLU A 95 11.45 -25.07 -8.01
N LYS A 96 11.36 -24.74 -9.31
CA LYS A 96 10.11 -24.75 -10.08
C LYS A 96 9.37 -26.09 -10.15
N HIS A 97 10.03 -27.21 -9.87
CA HIS A 97 9.35 -28.51 -9.78
C HIS A 97 8.47 -28.61 -8.52
N MET A 98 8.70 -27.75 -7.52
CA MET A 98 7.90 -27.68 -6.30
C MET A 98 6.55 -27.03 -6.55
N TYR A 99 6.44 -26.03 -7.44
CA TYR A 99 5.23 -25.21 -7.60
C TYR A 99 3.94 -26.02 -7.84
N PRO A 100 3.85 -26.94 -8.82
CA PRO A 100 2.61 -27.69 -9.04
C PRO A 100 2.25 -28.61 -7.86
N LYS A 101 3.26 -29.18 -7.19
CA LYS A 101 3.06 -30.06 -6.02
C LYS A 101 2.63 -29.25 -4.79
N PHE A 102 3.20 -28.08 -4.61
CA PHE A 102 2.84 -27.13 -3.57
C PHE A 102 1.40 -26.63 -3.78
N VAL A 103 1.01 -26.30 -5.01
CA VAL A 103 -0.37 -25.94 -5.36
C VAL A 103 -1.34 -27.06 -4.99
N GLU A 104 -1.01 -28.30 -5.34
CA GLU A 104 -1.82 -29.49 -5.00
C GLU A 104 -1.98 -29.65 -3.48
N ALA A 105 -0.88 -29.51 -2.72
CA ALA A 105 -0.89 -29.62 -1.26
C ALA A 105 -1.64 -28.46 -0.56
N ALA A 106 -1.55 -27.24 -1.09
CA ALA A 106 -2.19 -26.06 -0.52
C ALA A 106 -3.69 -25.97 -0.81
N THR A 107 -4.14 -26.50 -1.95
CA THR A 107 -5.53 -26.38 -2.45
C THR A 107 -6.61 -26.80 -1.43
N PRO A 108 -6.49 -27.92 -0.70
CA PRO A 108 -7.48 -28.33 0.30
C PRO A 108 -7.73 -27.30 1.41
N PHE A 109 -6.73 -26.48 1.72
CA PHE A 109 -6.79 -25.48 2.79
C PHE A 109 -7.37 -24.13 2.32
N CYS A 110 -7.64 -23.99 1.02
CA CYS A 110 -8.11 -22.76 0.38
C CYS A 110 -9.44 -22.97 -0.38
N PRO A 111 -10.52 -23.52 0.22
CA PRO A 111 -11.73 -23.90 -0.53
C PRO A 111 -12.44 -22.74 -1.25
N SER A 112 -12.23 -21.49 -0.82
CA SER A 112 -12.78 -20.25 -1.40
C SER A 112 -11.86 -19.57 -2.41
N TYR A 113 -10.65 -20.12 -2.63
CA TYR A 113 -9.63 -19.53 -3.50
C TYR A 113 -9.07 -20.57 -4.47
N ASP A 114 -8.59 -20.10 -5.62
CA ASP A 114 -7.78 -20.89 -6.53
C ASP A 114 -6.30 -20.57 -6.29
N VAL A 115 -5.54 -21.56 -5.83
CA VAL A 115 -4.07 -21.49 -5.74
C VAL A 115 -3.50 -21.88 -7.10
N LYS A 116 -2.67 -21.02 -7.71
CA LYS A 116 -2.16 -21.24 -9.08
C LYS A 116 -0.67 -20.97 -9.16
N ALA A 117 0.07 -21.88 -9.80
CA ALA A 117 1.43 -21.61 -10.25
C ALA A 117 1.38 -20.54 -11.36
N THR A 118 2.01 -19.40 -11.10
CA THR A 118 2.03 -18.21 -11.97
C THR A 118 3.41 -17.88 -12.51
N ASP A 119 4.40 -18.72 -12.20
CA ASP A 119 5.76 -18.68 -12.73
C ASP A 119 5.84 -18.40 -14.24
N HIS A 120 6.91 -17.74 -14.67
CA HIS A 120 7.16 -17.41 -16.08
C HIS A 120 6.06 -16.57 -16.73
N SER A 121 5.29 -15.83 -15.92
CA SER A 121 4.22 -14.94 -16.37
C SER A 121 4.42 -13.57 -15.77
N TYR A 122 4.21 -12.53 -16.58
CA TYR A 122 4.39 -11.15 -16.16
C TYR A 122 3.09 -10.37 -16.27
N ASP A 123 2.78 -9.51 -15.28
CA ASP A 123 1.69 -8.55 -15.41
C ASP A 123 2.22 -7.17 -15.83
N ASN A 124 2.26 -6.96 -17.14
CA ASN A 124 2.66 -5.69 -17.76
C ASN A 124 1.47 -4.74 -18.01
N VAL A 125 0.25 -5.15 -17.65
CA VAL A 125 -0.97 -4.44 -18.03
C VAL A 125 -1.57 -3.70 -16.85
N SER A 126 -1.74 -4.39 -15.72
CA SER A 126 -2.30 -3.78 -14.51
C SER A 126 -1.28 -2.87 -13.81
N TRP A 127 0.01 -3.05 -14.10
CA TRP A 127 1.12 -2.21 -13.64
C TRP A 127 1.86 -1.51 -14.79
N PRO A 128 1.23 -0.56 -15.50
CA PRO A 128 1.77 -0.04 -16.75
C PRO A 128 2.94 0.94 -16.55
N GLY A 129 3.92 0.85 -17.46
CA GLY A 129 5.05 1.75 -17.64
C GLY A 129 6.04 1.11 -18.62
N GLU A 130 6.58 1.86 -19.58
CA GLU A 130 7.55 1.31 -20.55
C GLU A 130 8.80 0.76 -19.86
N ASP A 131 9.17 1.37 -18.73
CA ASP A 131 10.23 1.02 -17.78
C ASP A 131 9.84 -0.13 -16.81
N LYS A 132 8.57 -0.56 -16.81
CA LYS A 132 8.01 -1.49 -15.82
C LYS A 132 7.70 -2.89 -16.35
N LYS A 133 8.16 -3.19 -17.57
CA LYS A 133 7.95 -4.50 -18.18
C LYS A 133 8.70 -5.59 -17.43
N ASN A 134 8.04 -6.74 -17.30
CA ASN A 134 8.57 -7.98 -16.74
C ASN A 134 9.06 -7.86 -15.29
N LEU A 135 8.51 -6.90 -14.54
CA LEU A 135 8.89 -6.67 -13.14
C LEU A 135 8.10 -7.52 -12.15
N ILE A 136 6.84 -7.84 -12.47
CA ILE A 136 5.94 -8.58 -11.60
C ILE A 136 5.84 -10.01 -12.11
N GLU A 137 6.56 -10.92 -11.46
CA GLU A 137 6.57 -12.37 -11.74
C GLU A 137 6.43 -13.09 -10.40
N LEU A 138 5.21 -13.53 -10.08
CA LEU A 138 4.93 -14.30 -8.87
C LEU A 138 5.06 -15.79 -9.15
N ASP A 139 5.72 -16.55 -8.29
CA ASP A 139 5.83 -18.00 -8.44
C ASP A 139 4.48 -18.70 -8.28
N VAL A 140 3.79 -18.43 -7.17
CA VAL A 140 2.44 -18.96 -6.90
C VAL A 140 1.55 -17.83 -6.40
N SER A 141 0.36 -17.71 -7.00
CA SER A 141 -0.62 -16.67 -6.66
C SER A 141 -1.93 -17.30 -6.19
N VAL A 142 -2.60 -16.63 -5.27
CA VAL A 142 -3.93 -17.01 -4.77
C VAL A 142 -4.97 -16.02 -5.30
N TYR A 143 -6.02 -16.55 -5.94
CA TYR A 143 -7.11 -15.78 -6.53
C TYR A 143 -8.45 -16.18 -5.92
N PRO A 144 -9.46 -15.29 -5.87
CA PRO A 144 -10.83 -15.70 -5.55
C PRO A 144 -11.30 -16.82 -6.47
N LYS A 145 -11.97 -17.83 -5.92
CA LYS A 145 -12.37 -19.01 -6.70
C LYS A 145 -13.36 -18.66 -7.80
N GLY A 146 -13.16 -19.26 -8.97
CA GLY A 146 -14.11 -19.18 -10.08
C GLY A 146 -14.12 -17.84 -10.83
N ILE A 147 -13.12 -16.99 -10.62
CA ILE A 147 -12.96 -15.78 -11.45
C ILE A 147 -12.34 -16.11 -12.79
N THR A 148 -12.81 -15.43 -13.84
CA THR A 148 -12.14 -15.42 -15.14
C THR A 148 -10.98 -14.42 -15.07
N LEU A 149 -9.78 -14.90 -15.42
CA LEU A 149 -8.59 -14.07 -15.55
C LEU A 149 -8.31 -13.82 -17.03
N ASP A 150 -8.01 -12.58 -17.40
CA ASP A 150 -7.64 -12.21 -18.77
C ASP A 150 -6.22 -12.69 -19.13
N ARG A 151 -5.43 -13.10 -18.13
CA ARG A 151 -4.03 -13.53 -18.25
C ARG A 151 -3.65 -14.49 -17.12
N LYS A 152 -2.54 -15.22 -17.27
CA LYS A 152 -2.05 -16.19 -16.27
C LYS A 152 -1.73 -15.52 -14.92
N LEU A 153 -1.17 -14.30 -14.95
CA LEU A 153 -0.90 -13.48 -13.77
C LEU A 153 -1.60 -12.12 -13.91
N ASP A 154 -2.54 -11.81 -13.03
CA ASP A 154 -3.18 -10.49 -12.92
C ASP A 154 -3.08 -9.98 -11.49
N ILE A 155 -2.14 -9.07 -11.24
CA ILE A 155 -1.81 -8.57 -9.90
C ILE A 155 -2.99 -7.81 -9.26
N SER A 156 -3.91 -7.29 -10.08
CA SER A 156 -5.11 -6.59 -9.62
C SER A 156 -6.16 -7.52 -9.01
N ARG A 157 -5.95 -8.85 -9.10
CA ARG A 157 -6.83 -9.90 -8.60
C ARG A 157 -6.19 -10.81 -7.56
N VAL A 158 -4.90 -10.65 -7.28
CA VAL A 158 -4.15 -11.48 -6.32
C VAL A 158 -4.56 -11.13 -4.88
N GLU A 159 -4.88 -12.14 -4.09
CA GLU A 159 -5.31 -12.01 -2.68
C GLU A 159 -4.14 -12.17 -1.70
N MET A 160 -3.25 -13.12 -2.02
CA MET A 160 -1.93 -13.31 -1.40
C MET A 160 -1.04 -14.06 -2.39
N PHE A 161 0.26 -14.13 -2.11
CA PHE A 161 1.23 -14.80 -2.98
C PHE A 161 2.27 -15.59 -2.18
N PHE A 162 2.91 -16.53 -2.86
CA PHE A 162 4.09 -17.24 -2.38
C PHE A 162 5.26 -16.92 -3.30
N GLU A 163 6.40 -16.58 -2.71
CA GLU A 163 7.65 -16.38 -3.41
C GLU A 163 8.63 -17.45 -2.94
N PHE A 164 9.21 -18.17 -3.89
CA PHE A 164 10.21 -19.19 -3.62
C PHE A 164 11.61 -18.59 -3.80
N SER A 165 12.50 -18.92 -2.87
CA SER A 165 13.91 -18.58 -2.97
C SER A 165 14.79 -19.83 -2.95
N LYS A 166 15.79 -19.85 -3.85
CA LYS A 166 16.57 -21.06 -4.13
C LYS A 166 17.46 -21.50 -2.97
N ASP A 167 18.15 -20.55 -2.35
CA ASP A 167 19.33 -20.87 -1.53
C ASP A 167 19.35 -20.18 -0.15
N ASP A 168 18.82 -18.96 -0.02
CA ASP A 168 18.75 -18.26 1.26
C ASP A 168 17.50 -17.40 1.41
N SER A 169 17.09 -17.20 2.67
CA SER A 169 16.02 -16.29 3.07
C SER A 169 16.54 -14.85 3.17
N GLY A 170 15.62 -13.90 3.11
CA GLY A 170 15.88 -12.50 3.41
C GLY A 170 16.32 -12.20 4.85
N PHE A 171 16.19 -13.15 5.79
CA PHE A 171 16.17 -12.84 7.23
C PHE A 171 17.02 -13.77 8.11
N ASP A 172 17.46 -13.29 9.27
CA ASP A 172 18.29 -14.00 10.26
C ASP A 172 17.54 -14.27 11.57
N ASP A 173 17.31 -15.56 11.89
CA ASP A 173 16.64 -15.98 13.13
C ASP A 173 17.58 -16.16 14.32
N SER A 174 18.89 -15.88 14.18
CA SER A 174 19.87 -16.07 15.25
C SER A 174 19.69 -15.13 16.46
N GLY A 175 18.73 -14.20 16.39
CA GLY A 175 18.50 -13.16 17.38
C GLY A 175 19.49 -11.99 17.27
N LYS A 176 20.43 -12.05 16.32
CA LYS A 176 21.30 -10.92 15.98
C LYS A 176 20.52 -9.86 15.20
N ARG A 177 21.01 -8.63 15.31
CA ARG A 177 20.41 -7.45 14.70
C ARG A 177 21.40 -6.78 13.74
N PRO A 178 20.93 -6.26 12.58
CA PRO A 178 19.53 -6.21 12.12
C PRO A 178 18.97 -7.60 11.76
N PHE A 179 17.65 -7.74 11.82
CA PHE A 179 16.93 -8.97 11.41
C PHE A 179 17.12 -9.28 9.91
N GLU A 180 17.35 -8.24 9.11
CA GLU A 180 17.63 -8.32 7.69
C GLU A 180 19.05 -8.83 7.42
N LYS A 181 19.19 -9.82 6.54
CA LYS A 181 20.51 -10.28 6.09
C LYS A 181 21.12 -9.32 5.07
N GLU A 182 22.41 -9.04 5.22
CA GLU A 182 23.16 -8.15 4.31
C GLU A 182 23.65 -8.83 3.02
N ALA A 183 23.51 -10.16 2.89
CA ALA A 183 23.90 -10.87 1.68
C ALA A 183 23.11 -10.36 0.46
N ALA A 184 23.76 -10.27 -0.70
CA ALA A 184 23.17 -9.71 -1.92
C ALA A 184 21.92 -10.46 -2.38
N ASP A 185 21.90 -11.80 -2.26
CA ASP A 185 20.72 -12.59 -2.61
C ASP A 185 19.57 -12.36 -1.61
N SER A 186 19.87 -12.24 -0.31
CA SER A 186 18.87 -11.88 0.71
C SER A 186 18.26 -10.50 0.48
N GLN A 187 19.09 -9.52 0.12
CA GLN A 187 18.68 -8.17 -0.28
C GLN A 187 17.71 -8.21 -1.48
N LYS A 188 18.06 -9.02 -2.49
CA LYS A 188 17.23 -9.23 -3.68
C LYS A 188 15.88 -9.86 -3.34
N THR A 189 15.85 -10.89 -2.49
CA THR A 189 14.61 -11.53 -2.04
C THR A 189 13.69 -10.52 -1.35
N ARG A 190 14.21 -9.71 -0.41
CA ARG A 190 13.41 -8.65 0.26
C ARG A 190 12.88 -7.62 -0.74
N ALA A 191 13.71 -7.20 -1.69
CA ALA A 191 13.30 -6.26 -2.73
C ALA A 191 12.18 -6.82 -3.63
N GLN A 192 12.23 -8.11 -3.99
CA GLN A 192 11.18 -8.77 -4.77
C GLN A 192 9.86 -8.83 -3.98
N LEU A 193 9.90 -9.34 -2.74
CA LEU A 193 8.74 -9.41 -1.85
C LEU A 193 8.06 -8.03 -1.70
N ALA A 194 8.83 -6.99 -1.42
CA ALA A 194 8.32 -5.63 -1.29
C ALA A 194 7.78 -5.07 -2.62
N THR A 195 8.41 -5.39 -3.75
CA THR A 195 7.93 -4.98 -5.08
C THR A 195 6.55 -5.57 -5.38
N TYR A 196 6.34 -6.85 -5.07
CA TYR A 196 5.06 -7.51 -5.33
C TYR A 196 3.96 -7.05 -4.38
N ALA A 197 4.26 -6.92 -3.09
CA ALA A 197 3.33 -6.30 -2.14
C ALA A 197 2.93 -4.88 -2.58
N SER A 198 3.89 -4.08 -3.07
CA SER A 198 3.61 -2.74 -3.63
C SER A 198 2.62 -2.80 -4.77
N ALA A 199 2.82 -3.72 -5.72
CA ALA A 199 1.99 -3.83 -6.90
C ALA A 199 0.54 -4.19 -6.56
N ILE A 200 0.34 -5.14 -5.64
CA ILE A 200 -0.98 -5.50 -5.11
C ILE A 200 -1.60 -4.28 -4.41
N MET A 201 -0.87 -3.65 -3.48
CA MET A 201 -1.36 -2.53 -2.69
C MET A 201 -1.55 -1.22 -3.46
N ALA A 202 -1.14 -1.14 -4.72
CA ALA A 202 -1.36 0.02 -5.57
C ALA A 202 -2.40 -0.23 -6.68
N THR A 203 -2.61 -1.48 -7.08
CA THR A 203 -3.71 -1.86 -8.01
C THR A 203 -5.03 -2.14 -7.29
N GLN A 204 -4.99 -2.47 -6.00
CA GLN A 204 -6.16 -2.77 -5.16
C GLN A 204 -6.25 -1.81 -3.97
N PHE A 205 -7.45 -1.65 -3.37
CA PHE A 205 -7.63 -0.90 -2.12
C PHE A 205 -7.36 -1.80 -0.92
N ARG A 206 -6.13 -1.73 -0.41
CA ARG A 206 -5.58 -2.65 0.58
C ARG A 206 -5.00 -1.89 1.76
N THR A 207 -5.37 -2.31 2.97
CA THR A 207 -4.77 -1.84 4.22
C THR A 207 -3.46 -2.57 4.51
N HIS A 208 -3.41 -3.86 4.17
CA HIS A 208 -2.24 -4.72 4.31
C HIS A 208 -2.30 -5.87 3.30
N VAL A 209 -1.18 -6.59 3.11
CA VAL A 209 -1.08 -7.75 2.23
C VAL A 209 -0.28 -8.84 2.93
N PHE A 210 -0.76 -10.07 2.84
CA PHE A 210 -0.01 -11.24 3.30
C PHE A 210 0.74 -11.90 2.14
N CYS A 211 1.91 -12.44 2.42
CA CYS A 211 2.60 -13.36 1.54
C CYS A 211 3.39 -14.39 2.34
N VAL A 212 3.90 -15.40 1.63
CA VAL A 212 4.73 -16.45 2.21
C VAL A 212 6.04 -16.52 1.42
N GLU A 213 7.17 -16.37 2.11
CA GLU A 213 8.49 -16.71 1.56
C GLU A 213 8.71 -18.21 1.78
N VAL A 214 9.11 -18.95 0.76
CA VAL A 214 9.45 -20.37 0.84
C VAL A 214 10.91 -20.57 0.43
N THR A 215 11.73 -21.09 1.34
CA THR A 215 13.17 -21.34 1.10
C THR A 215 13.50 -22.78 1.48
N GLY A 216 13.73 -23.63 0.47
CA GLY A 216 13.99 -25.05 0.69
C GLY A 216 12.85 -25.75 1.45
N HIS A 217 13.12 -26.20 2.69
CA HIS A 217 12.14 -26.84 3.59
C HIS A 217 11.37 -25.84 4.48
N TYR A 218 11.75 -24.58 4.45
CA TYR A 218 11.28 -23.57 5.38
C TYR A 218 10.33 -22.59 4.72
N ALA A 219 9.42 -22.06 5.52
CA ALA A 219 8.58 -20.94 5.12
C ALA A 219 8.61 -19.84 6.19
N ARG A 220 8.27 -18.63 5.77
CA ARG A 220 7.96 -17.49 6.65
C ARG A 220 6.64 -16.87 6.24
N LEU A 221 5.80 -16.54 7.21
CA LEU A 221 4.62 -15.73 6.98
C LEU A 221 5.00 -14.26 7.08
N ILE A 222 4.50 -13.45 6.15
CA ILE A 222 4.82 -12.02 6.08
C ILE A 222 3.53 -11.23 5.93
N ARG A 223 3.38 -10.16 6.72
CA ARG A 223 2.30 -9.18 6.59
C ARG A 223 2.89 -7.79 6.33
N PHE A 224 2.71 -7.26 5.14
CA PHE A 224 3.02 -5.87 4.78
C PHE A 224 1.89 -4.94 5.15
N ASP A 225 2.19 -3.81 5.78
CA ASP A 225 1.32 -2.64 5.79
C ASP A 225 2.07 -1.38 5.34
N ARG A 226 1.56 -0.18 5.66
CA ARG A 226 2.16 1.08 5.22
C ARG A 226 3.36 1.53 6.05
N GLU A 227 3.65 0.89 7.16
CA GLU A 227 4.83 1.21 7.98
C GLU A 227 5.99 0.26 7.71
N GLY A 228 5.69 -1.03 7.61
CA GLY A 228 6.68 -2.08 7.40
C GLY A 228 6.04 -3.44 7.15
N ALA A 229 6.84 -4.49 7.33
CA ALA A 229 6.42 -5.87 7.18
C ALA A 229 6.76 -6.67 8.43
N VAL A 230 5.75 -7.29 9.05
CA VAL A 230 5.96 -8.25 10.14
C VAL A 230 6.26 -9.61 9.53
N VAL A 231 7.30 -10.28 10.04
CA VAL A 231 7.87 -11.50 9.49
C VAL A 231 8.04 -12.53 10.61
N THR A 232 7.62 -13.76 10.37
CA THR A 232 7.80 -14.84 11.35
C THR A 232 9.24 -15.34 11.39
N SER A 233 9.63 -16.05 12.46
CA SER A 233 10.76 -16.99 12.37
C SER A 233 10.49 -18.03 11.28
N ALA A 234 11.55 -18.62 10.72
CA ALA A 234 11.40 -19.72 9.80
C ALA A 234 10.82 -20.95 10.51
N PHE A 235 9.95 -21.68 9.82
CA PHE A 235 9.38 -22.95 10.28
C PHE A 235 9.33 -23.94 9.12
N ARG A 236 9.27 -25.24 9.41
CA ARG A 236 9.27 -26.26 8.37
C ARG A 236 7.87 -26.49 7.82
N TYR A 237 7.56 -25.99 6.63
CA TYR A 237 6.21 -26.14 6.06
C TYR A 237 5.86 -27.58 5.66
N ASP A 238 6.87 -28.45 5.58
CA ASP A 238 6.73 -29.86 5.20
C ASP A 238 6.50 -30.80 6.40
N THR A 239 6.65 -30.30 7.62
CA THR A 239 6.50 -31.10 8.85
C THR A 239 5.67 -30.42 9.93
N ASP A 240 5.63 -29.09 9.96
CA ASP A 240 4.84 -28.29 10.89
C ASP A 240 3.48 -27.89 10.28
N THR A 241 2.47 -27.63 11.12
CA THR A 241 1.13 -27.25 10.65
C THR A 241 0.93 -25.76 10.41
N HIS A 242 1.91 -24.91 10.76
CA HIS A 242 1.75 -23.46 10.72
C HIS A 242 1.30 -22.92 9.36
N LEU A 243 1.83 -23.46 8.25
CA LEU A 243 1.40 -23.03 6.92
C LEU A 243 -0.07 -23.37 6.66
N VAL A 244 -0.50 -24.60 6.96
CA VAL A 244 -1.88 -25.02 6.70
C VAL A 244 -2.87 -24.36 7.65
N ASP A 245 -2.46 -24.07 8.89
CA ASP A 245 -3.24 -23.27 9.82
C ASP A 245 -3.42 -21.83 9.30
N PHE A 246 -2.34 -21.21 8.82
CA PHE A 246 -2.39 -19.89 8.19
C PHE A 246 -3.31 -19.87 6.97
N LEU A 247 -3.16 -20.79 6.02
CA LEU A 247 -3.98 -20.84 4.79
C LEU A 247 -5.45 -21.04 5.11
N TRP A 248 -5.76 -21.95 6.04
CA TRP A 248 -7.12 -22.20 6.46
C TRP A 248 -7.77 -20.99 7.12
N ARG A 249 -7.05 -20.31 8.02
CA ARG A 249 -7.55 -19.11 8.69
C ARG A 249 -7.65 -17.93 7.73
N PHE A 250 -6.69 -17.74 6.84
CA PHE A 250 -6.78 -16.74 5.77
C PHE A 250 -8.01 -16.99 4.89
N ASN A 251 -8.27 -18.23 4.49
CA ASN A 251 -9.41 -18.58 3.65
C ASN A 251 -10.76 -18.19 4.28
N HIS A 252 -10.88 -18.32 5.60
CA HIS A 252 -12.11 -18.05 6.35
C HIS A 252 -12.13 -16.67 7.04
N ALA A 253 -11.06 -15.89 6.91
CA ALA A 253 -10.99 -14.55 7.43
C ALA A 253 -11.98 -13.63 6.70
N THR A 254 -12.48 -12.61 7.41
CA THR A 254 -13.27 -11.56 6.76
C THR A 254 -12.41 -10.80 5.74
N ARG A 255 -13.05 -10.08 4.81
CA ARG A 255 -12.32 -9.30 3.79
C ARG A 255 -11.38 -8.27 4.43
N GLU A 256 -11.78 -7.68 5.55
CA GLU A 256 -10.99 -6.73 6.34
C GLU A 256 -9.75 -7.39 6.95
N ASN A 257 -9.90 -8.56 7.57
CA ASN A 257 -8.78 -9.34 8.11
C ASN A 257 -7.87 -9.89 7.01
N GLN A 258 -8.39 -10.10 5.81
CA GLN A 258 -7.57 -10.40 4.64
C GLN A 258 -6.82 -9.18 4.13
N GLY A 259 -7.21 -7.96 4.52
CA GLY A 259 -6.56 -6.69 4.18
C GLY A 259 -7.28 -5.83 3.14
N HIS A 260 -8.52 -6.15 2.77
CA HIS A 260 -9.34 -5.28 1.92
C HIS A 260 -9.88 -4.10 2.71
N ASP A 261 -9.84 -2.93 2.10
CA ASP A 261 -10.31 -1.70 2.71
C ASP A 261 -11.86 -1.63 2.67
N PRO A 262 -12.55 -1.66 3.83
CA PRO A 262 -14.02 -1.59 3.84
C PRO A 262 -14.56 -0.19 3.48
N SER A 263 -13.74 0.85 3.40
CA SER A 263 -14.18 2.19 2.99
C SER A 263 -14.28 2.35 1.46
N VAL A 264 -13.78 1.38 0.69
CA VAL A 264 -13.83 1.40 -0.78
C VAL A 264 -14.41 0.11 -1.32
N LYS A 265 -15.56 0.19 -1.97
CA LYS A 265 -16.37 -0.96 -2.39
C LYS A 265 -16.66 -0.95 -3.88
N ILE A 266 -16.91 -2.12 -4.44
CA ILE A 266 -17.62 -2.23 -5.71
C ILE A 266 -19.09 -1.86 -5.43
N PRO A 267 -19.68 -0.88 -6.13
CA PRO A 267 -21.09 -0.54 -5.99
C PRO A 267 -21.99 -1.73 -6.36
N GLU A 268 -23.17 -1.80 -5.76
CA GLU A 268 -24.19 -2.78 -6.16
C GLU A 268 -24.58 -2.60 -7.63
N PRO A 269 -24.92 -3.67 -8.37
CA PRO A 269 -25.31 -3.57 -9.78
C PRO A 269 -26.51 -2.64 -10.05
N THR A 270 -27.34 -2.39 -9.05
CA THR A 270 -28.52 -1.52 -9.11
C THR A 270 -28.25 -0.06 -8.76
N ASP A 271 -27.01 0.29 -8.38
CA ASP A 271 -26.66 1.65 -8.00
C ASP A 271 -26.65 2.59 -9.21
N SER A 272 -27.69 3.42 -9.30
CA SER A 272 -27.88 4.39 -10.40
C SER A 272 -26.75 5.42 -10.52
N ASN A 273 -25.93 5.61 -9.48
CA ASN A 273 -24.80 6.53 -9.53
C ASN A 273 -23.64 6.01 -10.39
N VAL A 274 -23.57 4.70 -10.67
CA VAL A 274 -22.49 4.13 -11.49
C VAL A 274 -22.51 4.70 -12.91
N GLU A 275 -23.65 4.64 -13.58
CA GLU A 275 -23.79 5.18 -14.95
C GLU A 275 -23.72 6.71 -14.98
N LYS A 276 -24.10 7.37 -13.88
CA LYS A 276 -23.90 8.81 -13.72
C LYS A 276 -22.41 9.14 -13.62
N ALA A 277 -21.66 8.42 -12.79
CA ALA A 277 -20.21 8.60 -12.60
C ALA A 277 -19.46 8.34 -13.91
N ARG A 278 -19.81 7.28 -14.66
CA ARG A 278 -19.22 7.01 -15.98
C ARG A 278 -19.34 8.19 -16.92
N ARG A 279 -20.54 8.78 -17.02
CA ARG A 279 -20.81 9.95 -17.88
C ARG A 279 -20.10 11.20 -17.38
N VAL A 280 -20.21 11.52 -16.09
CA VAL A 280 -19.62 12.74 -15.52
C VAL A 280 -18.10 12.70 -15.62
N LEU A 281 -17.48 11.56 -15.28
CA LEU A 281 -16.02 11.39 -15.24
C LEU A 281 -15.42 10.94 -16.58
N ASN A 282 -16.23 10.78 -17.64
CA ASN A 282 -15.81 10.31 -18.96
C ASN A 282 -15.04 8.97 -18.91
N LEU A 283 -15.55 8.00 -18.16
CA LEU A 283 -14.91 6.70 -17.98
C LEU A 283 -15.21 5.77 -19.16
N ALA A 284 -14.22 4.99 -19.59
CA ALA A 284 -14.44 3.95 -20.59
C ALA A 284 -15.40 2.86 -20.05
N PRO A 285 -16.21 2.20 -20.89
CA PRO A 285 -17.23 1.24 -20.46
C PRO A 285 -16.71 0.12 -19.54
N GLN A 286 -15.51 -0.38 -19.82
CA GLN A 286 -14.84 -1.45 -19.07
C GLN A 286 -14.18 -0.99 -17.76
N THR A 287 -14.11 0.32 -17.50
CA THR A 287 -13.47 0.85 -16.29
C THR A 287 -14.28 0.45 -15.07
N VAL A 288 -13.64 -0.04 -14.02
CA VAL A 288 -14.32 -0.30 -12.74
C VAL A 288 -14.62 1.03 -12.05
N VAL A 289 -15.88 1.23 -11.68
CA VAL A 289 -16.30 2.36 -10.83
C VAL A 289 -16.31 1.88 -9.38
N TRP A 290 -15.64 2.62 -8.51
CA TRP A 290 -15.53 2.37 -7.07
C TRP A 290 -16.43 3.33 -6.31
N ARG A 291 -17.03 2.84 -5.23
CA ARG A 291 -17.77 3.62 -4.23
C ARG A 291 -16.88 3.85 -3.00
N PHE A 292 -16.63 5.10 -2.67
CA PHE A 292 -15.85 5.54 -1.52
C PHE A 292 -16.81 6.02 -0.43
N GLU A 293 -16.62 5.51 0.79
CA GLU A 293 -17.28 5.95 2.01
C GLU A 293 -16.28 6.77 2.84
N VAL A 294 -16.45 8.08 2.87
CA VAL A 294 -15.59 9.00 3.60
C VAL A 294 -16.31 9.44 4.87
N TYR A 295 -15.76 9.10 6.03
CA TYR A 295 -16.24 9.62 7.30
C TYR A 295 -15.77 11.06 7.48
N ASP A 296 -16.72 11.97 7.64
CA ASP A 296 -16.49 13.38 7.91
C ASP A 296 -16.54 13.63 9.42
N GLU A 297 -15.37 13.84 10.03
CA GLU A 297 -15.24 13.99 11.48
C GLU A 297 -15.90 15.25 12.01
N ALA A 298 -15.97 16.32 11.20
CA ALA A 298 -16.57 17.58 11.63
C ALA A 298 -18.10 17.49 11.83
N ASN A 299 -18.77 16.64 11.04
CA ASN A 299 -20.23 16.47 11.06
C ASN A 299 -20.65 15.05 11.51
N GLU A 300 -19.70 14.20 11.89
CA GLU A 300 -19.89 12.81 12.33
C GLU A 300 -20.74 11.95 11.36
N GLN A 301 -20.57 12.13 10.06
CA GLN A 301 -21.37 11.47 9.02
C GLN A 301 -20.52 10.81 7.94
N VAL A 302 -21.05 9.78 7.29
CA VAL A 302 -20.40 9.17 6.12
C VAL A 302 -20.95 9.79 4.84
N LEU A 303 -20.07 10.37 4.04
CA LEU A 303 -20.37 10.84 2.68
C LEU A 303 -19.90 9.81 1.64
N VAL A 304 -20.62 9.76 0.52
CA VAL A 304 -20.40 8.77 -0.53
C VAL A 304 -19.93 9.44 -1.82
N PHE A 305 -18.88 8.88 -2.42
CA PHE A 305 -18.31 9.34 -3.69
C PHE A 305 -18.09 8.18 -4.65
N TYR A 306 -18.06 8.46 -5.95
CA TYR A 306 -17.88 7.47 -7.01
C TYR A 306 -16.73 7.87 -7.93
N GLY A 307 -15.79 6.95 -8.18
CA GLY A 307 -14.59 7.26 -8.96
C GLY A 307 -13.95 6.04 -9.61
N ALA A 308 -12.84 6.25 -10.32
CA ALA A 308 -12.04 5.18 -10.90
C ALA A 308 -10.56 5.42 -10.62
N ILE A 309 -9.80 4.34 -10.43
CA ILE A 309 -8.34 4.42 -10.26
C ILE A 309 -7.70 4.72 -11.62
N SER A 310 -6.75 5.67 -11.64
CA SER A 310 -5.85 5.87 -12.76
C SER A 310 -4.56 5.06 -12.57
N PRO A 311 -4.22 4.11 -13.48
CA PRO A 311 -3.00 3.31 -13.39
C PRO A 311 -1.70 4.12 -13.37
N LEU A 312 -1.73 5.37 -13.84
CA LEU A 312 -0.54 6.23 -13.97
C LEU A 312 -0.08 6.86 -12.65
N SER A 313 -0.80 6.65 -11.53
CA SER A 313 -0.54 7.31 -10.24
C SER A 313 -0.15 6.36 -9.09
N MET A 314 0.47 5.22 -9.41
CA MET A 314 0.79 4.18 -8.42
C MET A 314 2.17 4.37 -7.74
N SER A 315 2.20 4.30 -6.40
CA SER A 315 3.44 4.31 -5.58
C SER A 315 4.31 3.10 -5.87
N LEU A 316 5.63 3.28 -5.94
CA LEU A 316 6.61 2.20 -6.15
C LEU A 316 7.07 1.51 -4.85
N SER A 317 6.65 2.03 -3.70
CA SER A 317 6.94 1.49 -2.36
C SER A 317 5.65 1.03 -1.69
N PRO A 318 5.67 -0.08 -0.92
CA PRO A 318 4.48 -0.51 -0.17
C PRO A 318 4.28 0.38 1.06
N PHE A 319 5.36 0.99 1.53
CA PHE A 319 5.46 1.80 2.74
C PHE A 319 5.31 3.30 2.49
N GLY A 320 4.92 4.01 3.54
CA GLY A 320 4.76 5.45 3.60
C GLY A 320 3.31 5.89 3.43
N ARG A 321 3.13 7.15 3.05
CA ARG A 321 1.81 7.78 2.94
C ARG A 321 0.95 7.20 1.81
N CYS A 322 1.60 6.64 0.79
CA CYS A 322 0.97 6.00 -0.38
C CYS A 322 -0.25 6.74 -0.93
N THR A 323 -0.15 8.07 -1.03
CA THR A 323 -1.27 8.96 -1.38
C THR A 323 -1.80 8.66 -2.78
N ARG A 324 -3.12 8.58 -2.92
CA ARG A 324 -3.84 8.51 -4.19
C ARG A 324 -4.75 9.73 -4.34
N GLY A 325 -4.57 10.46 -5.43
CA GLY A 325 -5.44 11.55 -5.84
C GLY A 325 -6.43 11.10 -6.91
N LEU A 326 -7.73 11.33 -6.70
CA LEU A 326 -8.79 10.92 -7.61
C LEU A 326 -9.76 12.07 -7.87
N VAL A 327 -10.13 12.27 -9.14
CA VAL A 327 -11.34 13.05 -9.45
C VAL A 327 -12.53 12.11 -9.34
N VAL A 328 -13.42 12.39 -8.41
CA VAL A 328 -14.59 11.57 -8.11
C VAL A 328 -15.87 12.39 -8.27
N MET A 329 -17.01 11.72 -8.29
CA MET A 329 -18.33 12.31 -8.37
C MET A 329 -19.02 12.16 -7.00
N ASP A 330 -19.61 13.23 -6.48
CA ASP A 330 -20.50 13.16 -5.31
C ASP A 330 -21.89 12.59 -5.71
N VAL A 331 -22.76 12.32 -4.73
CA VAL A 331 -24.13 11.84 -4.97
C VAL A 331 -25.00 12.83 -5.77
N HIS A 332 -24.65 14.12 -5.76
CA HIS A 332 -25.35 15.16 -6.50
C HIS A 332 -24.91 15.26 -7.96
N GLY A 333 -23.79 14.65 -8.34
CA GLY A 333 -23.24 14.66 -9.69
C GLY A 333 -22.14 15.69 -9.93
N ASN A 334 -21.66 16.35 -8.88
CA ASN A 334 -20.55 17.30 -8.98
C ASN A 334 -19.22 16.54 -8.98
N LYS A 335 -18.25 17.07 -9.73
CA LYS A 335 -16.87 16.60 -9.64
C LYS A 335 -16.21 17.22 -8.42
N VAL A 336 -15.56 16.37 -7.63
CA VAL A 336 -14.76 16.75 -6.47
C VAL A 336 -13.43 16.00 -6.53
N TYR A 337 -12.43 16.48 -5.80
CA TYR A 337 -11.14 15.83 -5.71
C TYR A 337 -11.05 15.07 -4.38
N LEU A 338 -10.86 13.75 -4.42
CA LEU A 338 -10.66 12.90 -3.27
C LEU A 338 -9.18 12.55 -3.14
N LYS A 339 -8.64 12.75 -1.94
CA LYS A 339 -7.30 12.33 -1.54
C LYS A 339 -7.42 11.20 -0.52
N ASP A 340 -6.99 10.01 -0.93
CA ASP A 340 -6.77 8.83 -0.10
C ASP A 340 -5.30 8.85 0.34
N THR A 341 -5.03 8.80 1.65
CA THR A 341 -3.66 8.84 2.15
C THR A 341 -3.50 8.20 3.52
N TRP A 342 -2.31 7.68 3.79
CA TRP A 342 -1.92 7.26 5.13
C TRP A 342 -1.22 8.41 5.84
N ARG A 343 -1.86 9.03 6.83
CA ARG A 343 -1.28 10.15 7.58
C ARG A 343 -0.43 9.63 8.72
N ILE A 344 0.67 10.33 9.04
CA ILE A 344 1.51 9.96 10.17
C ILE A 344 0.80 10.34 11.47
N VAL A 345 0.82 9.44 12.45
CA VAL A 345 0.28 9.67 13.79
C VAL A 345 1.45 9.99 14.74
N ARG A 346 1.63 11.26 15.11
CA ARG A 346 2.54 11.65 16.20
C ARG A 346 1.93 12.77 17.02
N GLN A 347 2.35 12.86 18.28
CA GLN A 347 1.93 13.92 19.18
C GLN A 347 2.24 15.29 18.57
N GLY A 348 1.24 16.19 18.59
CA GLY A 348 1.37 17.56 18.07
C GLY A 348 1.21 17.69 16.55
N MET A 349 1.06 16.61 15.79
CA MET A 349 0.66 16.70 14.38
C MET A 349 -0.86 16.88 14.25
N VAL A 350 -1.24 17.93 13.53
CA VAL A 350 -2.64 18.30 13.25
C VAL A 350 -3.07 17.65 11.92
N LYS A 351 -4.32 17.17 11.84
CA LYS A 351 -4.86 16.59 10.59
C LYS A 351 -4.94 17.65 9.51
N GLU A 352 -4.78 17.23 8.25
CA GLU A 352 -4.77 18.16 7.11
C GLU A 352 -6.09 18.93 6.99
N GLY A 353 -7.22 18.29 7.27
CA GLY A 353 -8.53 18.94 7.23
C GLY A 353 -8.71 19.99 8.33
N ASP A 354 -8.23 19.74 9.54
CA ASP A 354 -8.25 20.72 10.65
C ASP A 354 -7.40 21.96 10.32
N ILE A 355 -6.28 21.76 9.61
CA ILE A 355 -5.46 22.86 9.09
C ILE A 355 -6.29 23.72 8.13
N TYR A 356 -6.98 23.10 7.17
CA TYR A 356 -7.87 23.82 6.26
C TYR A 356 -9.02 24.53 6.97
N ALA A 357 -9.66 23.89 7.97
CA ALA A 357 -10.71 24.51 8.76
C ALA A 357 -10.21 25.79 9.45
N LYS A 358 -9.02 25.76 10.06
CA LYS A 358 -8.40 26.93 10.66
C LYS A 358 -8.05 28.03 9.65
N LEU A 359 -7.55 27.66 8.46
CA LEU A 359 -7.24 28.62 7.41
C LEU A 359 -8.50 29.35 6.91
N HIS A 360 -9.59 28.61 6.68
CA HIS A 360 -10.88 29.17 6.27
C HIS A 360 -11.47 30.09 7.35
N GLN A 361 -11.47 29.67 8.62
CA GLN A 361 -11.90 30.51 9.75
C GLN A 361 -11.08 31.80 9.87
N SER A 362 -9.81 31.77 9.47
CA SER A 362 -8.91 32.94 9.49
C SER A 362 -9.06 33.83 8.24
N GLY A 363 -9.96 33.50 7.31
CA GLY A 363 -10.19 34.28 6.09
C GLY A 363 -9.01 34.27 5.12
N VAL A 364 -8.30 33.14 5.03
CA VAL A 364 -7.23 32.94 4.03
C VAL A 364 -7.87 32.69 2.67
N SER A 365 -7.43 33.44 1.67
CA SER A 365 -7.90 33.36 0.29
C SER A 365 -7.13 32.34 -0.55
N HIS A 366 -7.67 32.00 -1.73
CA HIS A 366 -7.05 31.14 -2.73
C HIS A 366 -6.63 29.75 -2.23
N ILE A 367 -7.41 29.19 -1.31
CA ILE A 367 -7.28 27.81 -0.83
C ILE A 367 -8.52 26.98 -1.21
N PRO A 368 -8.36 25.68 -1.48
CA PRO A 368 -9.47 24.78 -1.75
C PRO A 368 -10.38 24.62 -0.53
N HIS A 369 -11.66 24.33 -0.79
CA HIS A 369 -12.67 24.09 0.21
C HIS A 369 -12.78 22.60 0.48
N VAL A 370 -12.69 22.23 1.75
CA VAL A 370 -12.86 20.84 2.18
C VAL A 370 -14.35 20.53 2.28
N VAL A 371 -14.75 19.45 1.60
CA VAL A 371 -16.12 18.92 1.62
C VAL A 371 -16.30 17.95 2.79
N ALA A 372 -15.32 17.08 3.00
CA ALA A 372 -15.27 16.15 4.11
C ALA A 372 -13.83 15.71 4.37
N HIS A 373 -13.53 15.37 5.61
CA HIS A 373 -12.27 14.75 5.95
C HIS A 373 -12.35 13.94 7.24
N GLY A 374 -11.48 12.93 7.37
CA GLY A 374 -11.43 12.12 8.57
C GLY A 374 -10.59 10.88 8.43
N ASP A 375 -10.31 10.26 9.57
CA ASP A 375 -9.76 8.90 9.58
C ASP A 375 -10.81 7.93 9.00
N ALA A 376 -10.39 7.04 8.10
CA ALA A 376 -11.28 6.23 7.26
C ALA A 376 -12.28 5.36 8.05
N SER A 377 -11.91 4.94 9.27
CA SER A 377 -12.83 4.29 10.19
C SER A 377 -12.30 4.43 11.63
N PRO A 378 -12.82 5.40 12.41
CA PRO A 378 -12.38 5.61 13.79
C PRO A 378 -12.59 4.34 14.62
N GLY A 379 -11.51 3.84 15.24
CA GLY A 379 -11.59 2.73 16.18
C GLY A 379 -11.48 1.32 15.59
N THR A 380 -11.26 1.16 14.28
CA THR A 380 -10.93 -0.15 13.69
C THR A 380 -9.41 -0.37 13.61
N SER A 381 -8.96 -1.60 13.88
CA SER A 381 -7.54 -1.92 14.00
C SER A 381 -6.78 -1.99 12.67
N TRP A 382 -7.47 -2.22 11.54
CA TRP A 382 -6.87 -2.38 10.21
C TRP A 382 -6.65 -1.08 9.44
N GLN A 383 -7.35 0.01 9.79
CA GLN A 383 -7.11 1.34 9.21
C GLN A 383 -5.94 2.07 9.89
N SER A 384 -5.17 1.37 10.73
CA SER A 384 -3.94 1.85 11.34
C SER A 384 -2.83 0.81 11.15
N THR A 385 -1.59 1.26 11.07
CA THR A 385 -0.44 0.34 10.95
C THR A 385 -0.24 -0.44 12.24
N ILE A 386 0.40 -1.60 12.09
CA ILE A 386 0.51 -2.60 13.15
C ILE A 386 1.24 -2.09 14.40
N SER A 387 2.13 -1.11 14.29
CA SER A 387 2.76 -0.51 15.47
C SER A 387 1.79 0.28 16.37
N LEU A 388 0.65 0.73 15.83
CA LEU A 388 -0.42 1.36 16.62
C LEU A 388 -1.38 0.32 17.21
N SER A 389 -1.78 -0.68 16.41
CA SER A 389 -2.81 -1.63 16.80
C SER A 389 -2.28 -2.81 17.60
N LEU A 390 -1.06 -3.29 17.29
CA LEU A 390 -0.42 -4.44 17.91
C LEU A 390 1.10 -4.19 18.08
N PRO A 391 1.51 -3.28 18.99
CA PRO A 391 2.91 -2.91 19.18
C PRO A 391 3.82 -4.09 19.52
N SER A 392 3.28 -5.15 20.15
CA SER A 392 4.04 -6.35 20.53
C SER A 392 4.62 -7.11 19.34
N LEU A 393 3.99 -7.01 18.17
CA LEU A 393 4.46 -7.68 16.94
C LEU A 393 5.57 -6.89 16.22
N VAL A 394 5.88 -5.68 16.70
CA VAL A 394 6.90 -4.81 16.13
C VAL A 394 8.09 -4.79 17.09
N THR A 395 9.01 -5.75 16.93
CA THR A 395 10.28 -5.73 17.66
C THR A 395 11.21 -4.74 16.97
N THR A 396 11.43 -3.55 17.56
CA THR A 396 12.47 -2.62 17.10
C THR A 396 13.74 -2.75 17.92
N ASP A 397 14.88 -2.69 17.25
CA ASP A 397 16.19 -2.60 17.88
C ASP A 397 16.37 -1.22 18.48
N GLU A 398 16.14 -1.11 19.79
CA GLU A 398 16.40 0.04 20.68
C GLU A 398 15.87 1.43 20.27
N ASP A 399 15.33 1.62 19.07
CA ASP A 399 14.90 2.93 18.56
C ASP A 399 13.45 2.88 18.08
N SER A 400 12.51 3.00 19.03
CA SER A 400 11.12 3.36 18.73
C SER A 400 11.01 4.70 17.97
N GLU A 401 12.10 5.47 17.87
CA GLU A 401 12.15 6.80 17.25
C GLU A 401 12.00 6.77 15.72
N TYR A 402 12.36 5.65 15.07
CA TYR A 402 12.23 5.46 13.62
C TYR A 402 10.86 4.95 13.16
N LEU A 403 10.04 4.43 14.07
CA LEU A 403 8.67 4.04 13.74
C LEU A 403 7.89 5.25 13.25
N ARG A 404 7.14 5.04 12.18
CA ARG A 404 6.27 6.05 11.58
C ARG A 404 4.89 5.44 11.52
N PRO A 405 4.17 5.39 12.65
CA PRO A 405 2.83 4.87 12.66
C PRO A 405 1.95 5.70 11.72
N PHE A 406 1.11 5.01 10.95
CA PHE A 406 0.17 5.64 10.03
C PHE A 406 -1.27 5.23 10.33
N THR A 407 -2.20 6.14 10.05
CA THR A 407 -3.64 5.88 10.01
C THR A 407 -4.17 6.30 8.64
N HIS A 408 -5.04 5.49 8.05
CA HIS A 408 -5.68 5.78 6.78
C HIS A 408 -6.66 6.96 6.94
N TYR A 409 -6.56 7.91 6.02
CA TYR A 409 -7.21 9.21 6.11
C TYR A 409 -7.70 9.65 4.72
N PHE A 410 -8.91 10.18 4.70
CA PHE A 410 -9.48 10.79 3.50
C PHE A 410 -9.62 12.30 3.70
N ILE A 411 -9.42 13.04 2.61
CA ILE A 411 -9.83 14.44 2.51
C ILE A 411 -10.37 14.70 1.11
N VAL A 412 -11.54 15.31 1.05
CA VAL A 412 -12.24 15.62 -0.19
C VAL A 412 -12.31 17.12 -0.35
N PHE A 413 -11.92 17.62 -1.51
CA PHE A 413 -11.93 19.02 -1.86
C PHE A 413 -12.97 19.28 -2.95
N ARG A 414 -13.68 20.41 -2.84
CA ARG A 414 -14.70 20.81 -3.79
C ARG A 414 -14.08 21.12 -5.16
N GLU A 415 -12.97 21.85 -5.16
CA GLU A 415 -12.31 22.30 -6.37
C GLU A 415 -11.47 21.17 -7.00
N VAL A 416 -11.63 21.00 -8.30
CA VAL A 416 -10.76 20.14 -9.12
C VAL A 416 -9.88 21.06 -9.96
N GLY A 417 -8.59 21.10 -9.64
CA GLY A 417 -7.62 21.92 -10.37
C GLY A 417 -6.70 21.10 -11.26
N ARG A 418 -6.15 21.74 -12.30
CA ARG A 418 -5.06 21.15 -13.09
C ARG A 418 -3.69 21.60 -12.57
N PRO A 419 -2.64 20.79 -12.77
CA PRO A 419 -1.28 21.15 -12.36
C PRO A 419 -0.82 22.46 -12.99
N LEU A 420 -0.07 23.29 -12.24
CA LEU A 420 0.46 24.56 -12.73
C LEU A 420 1.21 24.42 -14.06
N VAL A 421 1.97 23.34 -14.24
CA VAL A 421 2.73 23.04 -15.48
C VAL A 421 1.86 22.85 -16.74
N LYS A 422 0.54 22.76 -16.60
CA LYS A 422 -0.42 22.68 -17.70
C LYS A 422 -1.05 24.03 -18.02
N PHE A 423 -0.44 25.15 -17.61
CA PHE A 423 -0.90 26.49 -17.98
C PHE A 423 -0.98 26.67 -19.50
N SER A 424 -2.01 27.38 -19.96
CA SER A 424 -2.26 27.67 -21.38
C SER A 424 -1.67 29.01 -21.81
N THR A 425 -1.52 29.94 -20.85
CA THR A 425 -1.00 31.28 -21.11
C THR A 425 -0.07 31.74 -19.99
N THR A 426 0.86 32.64 -20.31
CA THR A 426 1.71 33.29 -19.30
C THR A 426 0.88 34.05 -18.26
N TRP A 427 -0.27 34.61 -18.67
CA TRP A 427 -1.19 35.31 -17.77
C TRP A 427 -1.71 34.37 -16.67
N GLU A 428 -2.08 33.15 -17.04
CA GLU A 428 -2.56 32.14 -16.10
C GLU A 428 -1.48 31.67 -15.13
N LEU A 429 -0.27 31.43 -15.63
CA LEU A 429 0.89 31.09 -14.80
C LEU A 429 1.16 32.20 -13.77
N VAL A 430 1.25 33.46 -14.22
CA VAL A 430 1.58 34.60 -13.36
C VAL A 430 0.49 34.84 -12.31
N ASN A 431 -0.79 34.77 -12.68
CA ASN A 431 -1.86 34.95 -11.70
C ASN A 431 -1.95 33.80 -10.70
N SER A 432 -1.80 32.55 -11.15
CA SER A 432 -1.81 31.40 -10.24
C SER A 432 -0.67 31.47 -9.22
N MET A 433 0.52 31.91 -9.64
CA MET A 433 1.63 32.15 -8.71
C MET A 433 1.34 33.32 -7.76
N LYS A 434 0.77 34.44 -8.26
CA LYS A 434 0.40 35.59 -7.44
C LYS A 434 -0.59 35.20 -6.34
N ASP A 435 -1.63 34.43 -6.71
CA ASP A 435 -2.68 33.98 -5.81
C ASP A 435 -2.13 32.97 -4.78
N ALA A 436 -1.24 32.05 -5.20
CA ALA A 436 -0.55 31.15 -4.28
C ALA A 436 0.35 31.90 -3.27
N MET A 437 1.07 32.94 -3.72
CA MET A 437 1.88 33.80 -2.83
C MET A 437 1.00 34.53 -1.83
N ALA A 438 -0.15 35.06 -2.26
CA ALA A 438 -1.13 35.69 -1.37
C ALA A 438 -1.65 34.69 -0.33
N ALA A 439 -2.09 33.50 -0.75
CA ALA A 439 -2.54 32.45 0.15
C ALA A 439 -1.50 32.09 1.22
N HIS A 440 -0.23 31.92 0.83
CA HIS A 440 0.85 31.60 1.76
C HIS A 440 1.16 32.74 2.74
N GLN A 441 1.17 33.99 2.27
CA GLN A 441 1.36 35.17 3.12
C GLN A 441 0.23 35.27 4.14
N GLU A 442 -1.02 35.11 3.70
CA GLU A 442 -2.20 35.18 4.55
C GLU A 442 -2.26 34.01 5.55
N ALA A 443 -1.93 32.79 5.14
CA ALA A 443 -1.85 31.62 6.02
C ALA A 443 -0.90 31.86 7.20
N TYR A 444 0.26 32.47 6.94
CA TYR A 444 1.20 32.80 8.00
C TYR A 444 0.73 34.00 8.84
N ALA A 445 0.31 35.09 8.20
CA ALA A 445 -0.05 36.33 8.88
C ALA A 445 -1.32 36.20 9.73
N LYS A 446 -2.35 35.51 9.21
CA LYS A 446 -3.67 35.38 9.83
C LYS A 446 -3.78 34.13 10.71
N ALA A 447 -3.20 33.00 10.30
CA ALA A 447 -3.40 31.71 10.98
C ALA A 447 -2.14 31.12 11.63
N ARG A 448 -0.96 31.74 11.46
CA ARG A 448 0.35 31.25 11.92
C ARG A 448 0.68 29.84 11.42
N ILE A 449 0.28 29.54 10.17
CA ILE A 449 0.54 28.26 9.51
C ILE A 449 1.56 28.49 8.39
N LEU A 450 2.58 27.63 8.34
CA LEU A 450 3.54 27.56 7.24
C LEU A 450 3.22 26.31 6.39
N HIS A 451 3.18 26.45 5.07
CA HIS A 451 2.88 25.32 4.16
C HIS A 451 3.96 24.22 4.19
N ARG A 452 5.24 24.61 4.33
CA ARG A 452 6.42 23.72 4.44
C ARG A 452 6.73 22.80 3.26
N ASP A 453 5.86 22.76 2.24
CA ASP A 453 6.09 22.03 0.99
C ASP A 453 5.70 22.91 -0.22
N ILE A 454 6.35 24.06 -0.42
CA ILE A 454 6.02 24.95 -1.55
C ILE A 454 6.72 24.45 -2.80
N SER A 455 5.95 24.06 -3.81
CA SER A 455 6.46 23.61 -5.11
C SER A 455 5.45 23.87 -6.22
N ALA A 456 5.89 23.89 -7.48
CA ALA A 456 4.99 23.97 -8.64
C ALA A 456 3.97 22.82 -8.69
N GLY A 457 4.26 21.70 -8.01
CA GLY A 457 3.36 20.57 -7.89
C GLY A 457 2.23 20.76 -6.87
N ASN A 458 2.31 21.78 -6.01
CA ASN A 458 1.34 22.09 -4.96
C ASN A 458 0.55 23.36 -5.25
N ILE A 459 0.72 23.94 -6.44
CA ILE A 459 -0.08 25.06 -6.96
C ILE A 459 -0.94 24.50 -8.08
N LEU A 460 -2.24 24.76 -8.01
CA LEU A 460 -3.21 24.34 -9.00
C LEU A 460 -3.90 25.53 -9.65
N ILE A 461 -4.26 25.31 -10.91
CA ILE A 461 -5.10 26.22 -11.68
C ILE A 461 -6.53 25.68 -11.58
N SER A 462 -7.43 26.48 -11.02
CA SER A 462 -8.87 26.17 -10.99
C SER A 462 -9.48 26.43 -12.37
N GLU A 463 -10.32 25.50 -12.84
CA GLU A 463 -11.14 25.70 -14.04
C GLU A 463 -12.44 26.47 -13.74
N ASP A 464 -12.79 26.62 -12.46
CA ASP A 464 -13.95 27.41 -12.08
C ASP A 464 -13.59 28.89 -12.22
N ALA A 465 -14.06 29.53 -13.29
CA ALA A 465 -13.95 30.98 -13.53
C ALA A 465 -14.69 31.85 -12.49
N ARG A 466 -15.15 31.25 -11.38
CA ARG A 466 -15.86 31.92 -10.31
C ARG A 466 -14.88 32.31 -9.19
N LYS A 467 -14.38 33.52 -9.39
CA LYS A 467 -13.67 34.43 -8.49
C LYS A 467 -12.15 34.33 -8.48
#